data_AF-A0A9E5U0M9-F1
#
_entry.id   AF-A0A9E5U0M9-F1
#
_cell.length_a   1.000
_cell.length_b   1.000
_cell.length_c   1.000
_cell.angle_alpha   90.00
_cell.angle_beta   90.00
_cell.angle_gamma   90.00
#
_symmetry.space_group_name_H-M   'P 1'
#
loop_
_entity.id
_entity.type
_entity.pdbx_description
1 polymer ?
#
loop_
_entity_poly.entity_id
_entity_poly.type
_entity_poly.pdbx_seq_one_letter_code
_entity_poly.pdbx_strand_id
1 'polypeptide(L)'
;MIGELTERILAYDRALETMAEQRYPHTAVLRQVPGVGSLTAVTYVLTLEDPRRFATSRTVGAYLGLTPRRDQSGERDPQLRIT
;
A
#
# COMPACT_ATOMS: atom_id res chain seq x y z
N MET A 1 -25.60 16.22 7.26
CA MET A 1 -24.74 15.92 6.10
C MET A 1 -23.29 15.57 6.50
N ILE A 2 -22.54 16.42 7.21
CA ILE A 2 -21.17 16.07 7.64
C ILE A 2 -21.14 14.96 8.70
N GLY A 3 -22.05 15.00 9.70
CA GLY A 3 -22.08 13.98 10.77
C GLY A 3 -22.27 12.55 10.28
N GLU A 4 -23.13 12.34 9.29
CA GLU A 4 -23.37 11.02 8.69
C GLU A 4 -22.12 10.46 7.98
N LEU A 5 -21.36 11.31 7.29
CA LEU A 5 -20.10 10.89 6.67
C LEU A 5 -19.07 10.53 7.73
N THR A 6 -18.99 11.28 8.83
CA THR A 6 -18.12 10.95 9.97
C THR A 6 -18.47 9.59 10.56
N GLU A 7 -19.76 9.30 10.78
CA GLU A 7 -20.20 7.99 11.30
C GLU A 7 -19.82 6.84 10.37
N ARG A 8 -19.96 7.04 9.07
CA ARG A 8 -19.57 6.05 8.05
C ARG A 8 -18.06 5.82 8.03
N ILE A 9 -17.25 6.88 8.12
CA ILE A 9 -15.78 6.76 8.21
C ILE A 9 -15.41 5.90 9.41
N LEU A 10 -15.94 6.21 10.60
CA LEU A 10 -15.65 5.44 11.81
C LEU A 10 -16.12 3.98 11.73
N ALA A 11 -17.22 3.71 11.02
CA ALA A 11 -17.67 2.35 10.77
C ALA A 11 -16.67 1.58 9.88
N TYR A 12 -16.15 2.20 8.83
CA TYR A 12 -15.14 1.59 7.97
C TYR A 12 -13.79 1.42 8.67
N ASP A 13 -13.37 2.35 9.52
CA ASP A 13 -12.16 2.20 10.32
C ASP A 13 -12.22 0.95 11.21
N ARG A 14 -13.37 0.71 11.88
CA ARG A 14 -13.58 -0.52 12.67
C ARG A 14 -13.56 -1.78 11.81
N ALA A 15 -14.14 -1.71 10.61
CA ALA A 15 -14.13 -2.84 9.68
C ALA A 15 -12.70 -3.16 9.21
N LEU A 16 -11.87 -2.14 8.96
CA LEU A 16 -10.46 -2.30 8.59
C LEU A 16 -9.64 -2.93 9.70
N GLU A 17 -9.83 -2.51 10.96
CA GLU A 17 -9.17 -3.17 12.11
C GLU A 17 -9.58 -4.64 12.21
N THR A 18 -10.88 -4.93 12.11
CA THR A 18 -11.40 -6.30 12.13
C THR A 18 -10.79 -7.16 11.01
N MET A 19 -10.71 -6.62 9.78
CA MET A 19 -10.08 -7.31 8.65
C MET A 19 -8.59 -7.54 8.87
N ALA A 20 -7.88 -6.55 9.41
CA ALA A 20 -6.45 -6.64 9.70
C ALA A 20 -6.16 -7.74 10.73
N GLU A 21 -6.97 -7.85 11.78
CA GLU A 21 -6.77 -8.83 12.84
C GLU A 21 -7.23 -10.25 12.43
N GLN A 22 -8.41 -10.37 11.82
CA GLN A 22 -9.04 -11.68 11.62
C GLN A 22 -8.70 -12.32 10.28
N ARG A 23 -8.64 -11.53 9.20
CA ARG A 23 -8.46 -12.04 7.83
C ARG A 23 -7.04 -11.91 7.34
N TYR A 24 -6.34 -10.84 7.72
CA TYR A 24 -4.99 -10.55 7.26
C TYR A 24 -4.02 -10.32 8.43
N PRO A 25 -3.84 -11.29 9.35
CA PRO A 25 -3.06 -11.09 10.58
C PRO A 25 -1.59 -10.71 10.32
N HIS A 26 -1.05 -11.03 9.14
CA HIS A 26 0.30 -10.63 8.72
C HIS A 26 0.45 -9.10 8.53
N THR A 27 -0.65 -8.34 8.44
CA THR A 27 -0.63 -6.87 8.49
C THR A 27 -0.03 -6.33 9.79
N ALA A 28 -0.03 -7.11 10.88
CA ALA A 28 0.63 -6.75 12.14
C ALA A 28 2.14 -6.47 11.97
N VAL A 29 2.81 -7.18 11.06
CA VAL A 29 4.24 -6.94 10.75
C VAL A 29 4.42 -5.59 10.05
N LEU A 30 3.55 -5.29 9.08
CA LEU A 30 3.60 -4.01 8.35
C LEU A 30 3.34 -2.82 9.27
N ARG A 31 2.43 -2.98 10.23
CA ARG A 31 2.04 -1.94 11.21
C ARG A 31 3.13 -1.60 12.24
N GLN A 32 4.23 -2.36 12.29
CA GLN A 32 5.40 -2.00 13.11
C GLN A 32 6.19 -0.83 12.50
N VAL A 33 5.99 -0.54 11.21
CA VAL A 33 6.60 0.62 10.54
C VAL A 33 5.88 1.89 11.00
N PRO A 34 6.59 2.91 11.52
CA PRO A 34 5.97 4.17 11.92
C PRO A 34 5.16 4.80 10.79
N GLY A 35 3.90 5.13 11.07
CA GLY A 35 2.99 5.71 10.08
C GLY A 35 2.16 4.69 9.28
N VAL A 36 2.37 3.38 9.47
CA VAL A 36 1.57 2.35 8.79
C VAL A 36 0.44 1.86 9.71
N GLY A 37 -0.79 2.27 9.41
CA GLY A 37 -2.01 1.80 10.07
C GLY A 37 -2.68 0.62 9.37
N SER A 38 -3.83 0.17 9.88
CA SER A 38 -4.65 -0.91 9.30
C SER A 38 -5.05 -0.64 7.86
N LEU A 39 -5.51 0.58 7.54
CA LEU A 39 -5.85 0.99 6.17
C LEU A 39 -4.71 0.71 5.20
N THR A 40 -3.51 1.26 5.47
CA THR A 40 -2.34 1.12 4.60
C THR A 40 -1.88 -0.33 4.51
N ALA A 41 -1.81 -1.04 5.64
CA ALA A 41 -1.35 -2.42 5.68
C ALA A 41 -2.29 -3.38 4.93
N VAL A 42 -3.60 -3.27 5.16
CA VAL A 42 -4.61 -4.06 4.44
C VAL A 42 -4.59 -3.73 2.95
N THR A 43 -4.52 -2.45 2.59
CA THR A 43 -4.43 -2.02 1.18
C THR A 43 -3.19 -2.62 0.49
N TYR A 44 -2.03 -2.61 1.14
CA TYR A 44 -0.81 -3.20 0.60
C TYR A 44 -0.98 -4.70 0.32
N VAL A 45 -1.49 -5.45 1.30
CA VAL A 45 -1.75 -6.89 1.16
C VAL A 45 -2.73 -7.16 0.02
N LEU A 46 -3.85 -6.43 -0.02
CA LEU A 46 -4.87 -6.58 -1.05
C LEU A 46 -4.40 -6.16 -2.44
N THR A 47 -3.45 -5.22 -2.53
CA THR A 47 -2.85 -4.81 -3.80
C THR A 47 -1.90 -5.88 -4.34
N LEU A 48 -1.22 -6.61 -3.45
CA LEU A 48 -0.31 -7.69 -3.83
C LEU A 48 -1.02 -9.02 -4.09
N GLU A 49 -2.14 -9.27 -3.40
CA GLU A 49 -2.94 -10.51 -3.41
C GLU A 49 -2.13 -11.79 -3.21
N ASP A 50 -1.50 -12.31 -4.27
CA ASP A 50 -0.60 -13.47 -4.21
C ASP A 50 0.87 -13.03 -4.22
N PRO A 51 1.59 -13.07 -3.08
CA PRO A 51 3.00 -12.70 -3.04
C PRO A 51 3.89 -13.62 -3.88
N ARG A 52 3.44 -14.84 -4.21
CA ARG A 52 4.22 -15.81 -4.99
C ARG A 52 4.33 -15.43 -6.47
N ARG A 53 3.53 -14.45 -6.94
CA ARG A 53 3.66 -13.90 -8.31
C ARG A 53 4.94 -13.09 -8.50
N PHE A 54 5.63 -12.74 -7.42
CA PHE A 54 6.89 -12.02 -7.46
C PHE A 54 8.05 -12.97 -7.20
N ALA A 55 8.99 -13.06 -8.15
CA ALA A 55 10.19 -13.87 -7.99
C ALA A 55 11.10 -13.39 -6.84
N THR A 56 11.09 -12.08 -6.55
CA THR A 56 11.83 -11.49 -5.43
C THR A 56 11.03 -10.36 -4.78
N SER A 57 11.27 -10.09 -3.50
CA SER A 57 10.62 -8.96 -2.81
C SER A 57 10.96 -7.60 -3.43
N ARG A 58 12.15 -7.46 -4.05
CA ARG A 58 12.60 -6.21 -4.67
C ARG A 58 11.72 -5.76 -5.84
N THR A 59 11.10 -6.69 -6.57
CA THR A 59 10.24 -6.34 -7.71
C THR A 59 8.89 -5.75 -7.29
N VAL A 60 8.49 -5.92 -6.02
CA VAL A 60 7.26 -5.36 -5.47
C VAL A 60 7.26 -3.84 -5.52
N GLY A 61 8.38 -3.19 -5.22
CA GLY A 61 8.49 -1.74 -5.28
C GLY A 61 8.19 -1.20 -6.67
N ALA A 62 8.75 -1.84 -7.71
CA ALA A 62 8.48 -1.46 -9.10
C ALA A 62 7.01 -1.66 -9.49
N TYR A 63 6.39 -2.75 -9.01
CA TYR A 63 4.96 -3.00 -9.21
C TYR A 63 4.07 -1.91 -8.58
N LEU A 64 4.46 -1.42 -7.41
CA LEU A 64 3.78 -0.32 -6.71
C LEU A 64 4.13 1.08 -7.26
N GLY A 65 4.85 1.16 -8.38
CA GLY A 65 5.25 2.43 -9.00
C GLY A 65 6.40 3.14 -8.29
N LEU A 66 7.08 2.49 -7.34
CA LEU A 66 8.26 3.02 -6.64
C LEU A 66 9.52 2.90 -7.50
N THR A 67 9.43 3.34 -8.75
CA THR A 67 10.53 3.38 -9.71
C THR A 67 10.99 4.83 -9.91
N PRO A 68 12.31 5.06 -10.08
CA PRO A 68 12.83 6.32 -10.61
C PRO A 68 12.00 6.80 -11.81
N ARG A 69 11.56 8.06 -11.79
CA ARG A 69 10.95 8.66 -12.97
C ARG A 69 11.98 8.67 -14.12
N ARG A 70 11.54 8.59 -15.36
CA ARG A 70 12.40 8.74 -16.54
C ARG A 70 12.05 10.01 -17.28
N ASP A 71 13.05 10.69 -17.81
CA ASP A 71 12.88 11.83 -18.72
C ASP A 71 13.43 11.45 -20.10
N GLN A 72 12.54 10.93 -20.94
CA GLN A 72 12.86 10.50 -22.30
C GLN A 72 12.22 11.44 -23.31
N SER A 73 12.81 12.63 -23.44
CA SER A 73 12.37 13.67 -24.39
C SER A 73 13.30 13.81 -25.61
N GLY A 74 14.29 12.93 -25.80
CA GLY A 74 15.23 12.92 -26.93
C GLY A 74 16.18 11.70 -26.92
N GLU A 75 17.41 11.83 -27.40
CA GLU A 75 18.47 10.78 -27.43
C GLU A 75 19.02 10.38 -26.05
N ARG A 76 18.44 10.88 -24.95
CA ARG A 76 18.93 10.68 -23.58
C ARG A 76 17.89 9.96 -22.73
N ASP A 77 18.36 9.06 -21.87
CA ASP A 77 17.54 8.30 -20.92
C ASP A 77 18.06 8.40 -19.46
N PRO A 78 18.04 9.58 -18.85
CA PRO A 78 18.40 9.74 -17.44
C PRO A 78 17.32 9.17 -16.50
N GLN A 79 17.76 8.44 -15.47
CA GLN A 79 16.92 8.13 -14.30
C GLN A 79 16.85 9.34 -13.36
N LEU A 80 15.62 9.69 -12.97
CA LEU A 80 15.31 10.75 -12.01
C LEU A 80 14.98 10.18 -10.63
N ARG A 81 14.52 11.02 -9.69
CA ARG A 81 14.17 10.57 -8.33
C ARG A 81 12.86 9.77 -8.32
N ILE A 82 12.75 8.86 -7.35
CA ILE A 82 11.45 8.39 -6.86
C ILE A 82 10.85 9.61 -6.13
N THR A 83 9.78 10.20 -6.67
CA THR A 83 9.09 11.36 -6.08
C THR A 83 7.62 11.07 -6.00
#